data_AF-A0A0F9S5K4-F1
#
_entry.id   AF-A0A0F9S5K4-F1
#
_cell.length_a   1.000
_cell.length_b   1.000
_cell.length_c   1.000
_cell.angle_alpha   90.00
_cell.angle_beta   90.00
_cell.angle_gamma   90.00
#
_symmetry.space_group_name_H-M   'P 1'
#
loop_
_entity.id
_entity.type
_entity.pdbx_description
1 polymer ?
#
loop_
_entity_poly.entity_id
_entity_poly.type
_entity_poly.pdbx_seq_one_letter_code
_entity_poly.pdbx_strand_id
1 'polypeptide(L)'
;MEFEKAPYEAHPNRCQSTNVKGQCLNLGIKLPNETYAKHCIAHGGARIRQAVEKESLRNYQLTIAKWRIKLNDKADAAGVKSLRDEIAILRICLEERLNRCETEMDLILQSQAISYMVMNIERVVSSCHKLEGSMGHLLDKQAVLQFAQVVIGIITKVLSDEDQINLIADEILQTVGRIGEM
;
A
#
# COMPACT_ATOMS: atom_id res chain seq x y z
N MET A 1 22.52 -31.17 -17.99
CA MET A 1 22.99 -29.97 -17.25
C MET A 1 24.42 -29.74 -17.69
N GLU A 2 24.66 -28.66 -18.41
CA GLU A 2 25.92 -28.44 -19.11
C GLU A 2 26.87 -27.59 -18.27
N PHE A 3 28.13 -28.01 -18.18
CA PHE A 3 29.15 -27.28 -17.44
C PHE A 3 29.81 -26.28 -18.38
N GLU A 4 29.59 -25.00 -18.12
CA GLU A 4 30.26 -23.95 -18.88
C GLU A 4 31.66 -23.72 -18.31
N LYS A 5 32.68 -23.89 -19.16
CA LYS A 5 34.08 -23.61 -18.79
C LYS A 5 34.34 -22.12 -18.92
N ALA A 6 35.18 -21.59 -18.04
CA ALA A 6 35.66 -20.23 -18.20
C ALA A 6 36.52 -20.11 -19.46
N PRO A 7 36.41 -19.00 -20.21
CA PRO A 7 37.16 -18.81 -21.45
C PRO A 7 38.67 -18.68 -21.22
N TYR A 8 39.10 -18.31 -20.02
CA TYR A 8 40.50 -18.26 -19.60
C TYR A 8 40.65 -18.42 -18.08
N GLU A 9 41.87 -18.72 -17.63
CA GLU A 9 42.15 -19.12 -16.24
C GLU A 9 41.92 -17.99 -15.23
N ALA A 10 42.22 -16.73 -15.53
CA ALA A 10 41.95 -15.64 -14.59
C ALA A 10 40.52 -15.07 -14.64
N HIS A 11 39.56 -15.77 -15.28
CA HIS A 11 38.23 -15.18 -15.52
C HIS A 11 37.48 -14.92 -14.19
N PRO A 12 36.97 -13.70 -13.96
CA PRO A 12 36.46 -13.27 -12.66
C PRO A 12 35.24 -14.06 -12.19
N ASN A 13 34.44 -14.56 -13.13
CA ASN A 13 33.25 -15.35 -12.83
C ASN A 13 33.53 -16.85 -12.71
N ARG A 14 34.79 -17.24 -12.50
CA ARG A 14 35.14 -18.64 -12.23
C ARG A 14 34.59 -19.10 -10.88
N CYS A 15 34.27 -20.38 -10.83
CA CYS A 15 33.96 -21.07 -9.59
C CYS A 15 35.12 -20.92 -8.59
N GLN A 16 34.81 -20.52 -7.36
CA GLN A 16 35.77 -20.21 -6.31
C GLN A 16 36.28 -21.43 -5.53
N SER A 17 35.70 -22.61 -5.78
CA SER A 17 36.20 -23.86 -5.20
C SER A 17 37.58 -24.21 -5.74
N THR A 18 38.47 -24.63 -4.84
CA THR A 18 39.81 -25.10 -5.15
C THR A 18 39.91 -26.61 -4.94
N ASN A 19 40.75 -27.25 -5.75
CA ASN A 19 41.17 -28.64 -5.57
C ASN A 19 42.71 -28.70 -5.55
N VAL A 20 43.27 -29.90 -5.44
CA VAL A 20 44.73 -30.11 -5.40
C VAL A 20 45.48 -29.62 -6.65
N LYS A 21 44.79 -29.40 -7.77
CA LYS A 21 45.34 -28.86 -9.02
C LYS A 21 45.06 -27.36 -9.21
N GLY A 22 44.48 -26.69 -8.22
CA GLY A 22 44.15 -25.27 -8.25
C GLY A 22 42.65 -24.97 -8.30
N GLN A 23 42.29 -23.76 -8.70
CA GLN A 23 40.89 -23.31 -8.76
C GLN A 23 40.10 -24.06 -9.84
N CYS A 24 38.81 -24.32 -9.61
CA CYS A 24 37.92 -24.95 -10.58
C CYS A 24 37.83 -24.15 -11.89
N LEU A 25 38.00 -24.81 -13.04
CA LEU A 25 38.00 -24.16 -14.37
C LEU A 25 36.60 -23.80 -14.90
N ASN A 26 35.53 -24.23 -14.21
CA ASN A 26 34.16 -23.94 -14.62
C ASN A 26 33.74 -22.53 -14.18
N LEU A 27 32.81 -21.93 -14.93
CA LEU A 27 32.13 -20.70 -14.51
C LEU A 27 31.19 -20.98 -13.34
N GLY A 28 31.02 -19.96 -12.50
CA GLY A 28 29.90 -19.88 -11.58
C GLY A 28 28.57 -20.02 -12.32
N ILE A 29 27.50 -20.43 -11.64
CA ILE A 29 26.18 -20.44 -12.29
C ILE A 29 25.67 -19.02 -12.47
N LYS A 30 25.13 -18.65 -13.64
CA LYS A 30 24.46 -17.34 -13.84
C LYS A 30 23.19 -17.30 -12.98
N LEU A 31 23.05 -16.24 -12.20
CA LEU A 31 21.92 -15.95 -11.30
C LEU A 31 20.86 -15.11 -12.04
N PRO A 32 19.62 -15.04 -11.51
CA PRO A 32 18.53 -14.30 -12.14
C PRO A 32 18.80 -12.81 -12.36
N ASN A 33 19.63 -12.19 -11.52
CA ASN A 33 20.06 -10.78 -11.63
C ASN A 33 21.24 -10.59 -12.59
N GLU A 34 21.43 -11.52 -13.52
CA GLU A 34 22.52 -11.58 -14.49
C GLU A 34 23.96 -11.69 -13.94
N THR A 35 24.14 -11.81 -12.63
CA THR A 35 25.44 -12.02 -12.01
C THR A 35 25.83 -13.51 -11.99
N TYR A 36 27.06 -13.82 -11.60
CA TYR A 36 27.51 -15.21 -11.46
C TYR A 36 27.63 -15.58 -9.99
N ALA A 37 27.10 -16.74 -9.62
CA ALA A 37 27.28 -17.30 -8.29
C ALA A 37 28.75 -17.68 -8.06
N LYS A 38 29.15 -17.73 -6.79
CA LYS A 38 30.52 -18.10 -6.40
C LYS A 38 30.94 -19.51 -6.82
N HIS A 39 29.98 -20.39 -7.07
CA HIS A 39 30.24 -21.79 -7.37
C HIS A 39 29.54 -22.24 -8.64
N CYS A 40 30.18 -23.17 -9.36
CA CYS A 40 29.58 -23.86 -10.50
C CYS A 40 28.60 -24.93 -10.02
N ILE A 41 27.88 -25.55 -10.94
CA ILE A 41 26.89 -26.60 -10.65
C ILE A 41 27.53 -27.77 -9.86
N ALA A 42 28.75 -28.19 -10.23
CA ALA A 42 29.45 -29.30 -9.58
C ALA A 42 29.87 -28.99 -8.14
N HIS A 43 30.00 -27.71 -7.80
CA HIS A 43 30.44 -27.25 -6.48
C HIS A 43 29.32 -26.51 -5.72
N GLY A 44 28.05 -26.84 -6.00
CA GLY A 44 26.91 -26.37 -5.22
C GLY A 44 26.26 -25.07 -5.70
N GLY A 45 26.68 -24.53 -6.85
CA GLY A 45 26.05 -23.36 -7.47
C GLY A 45 24.55 -23.53 -7.73
N ALA A 46 24.11 -24.75 -8.06
CA ALA A 46 22.69 -25.05 -8.27
C ALA A 46 21.84 -24.78 -7.01
N ARG A 47 22.35 -25.08 -5.81
CA ARG A 47 21.65 -24.79 -4.55
C ARG A 47 21.62 -23.29 -4.23
N ILE A 48 22.68 -22.57 -4.60
CA ILE A 48 22.75 -21.11 -4.42
C ILE A 48 21.72 -20.42 -5.31
N ARG A 49 21.62 -20.80 -6.59
CA ARG A 49 20.60 -20.27 -7.51
C ARG A 49 19.19 -20.56 -7.01
N GLN A 50 18.93 -21.80 -6.59
CA GLN A 50 17.62 -22.18 -6.03
C GLN A 50 17.28 -21.40 -4.75
N ALA A 51 18.26 -21.09 -3.90
CA ALA A 51 18.06 -20.28 -2.71
C ALA A 51 17.69 -18.83 -3.06
N VAL A 52 18.40 -18.21 -4.01
CA VAL A 52 18.15 -16.84 -4.47
C VAL A 52 16.77 -16.70 -5.12
N GLU A 53 16.39 -17.65 -5.98
CA GLU A 53 15.08 -17.67 -6.62
C GLU A 53 13.94 -17.89 -5.60
N LYS A 54 14.15 -18.79 -4.64
CA LYS A 54 13.18 -19.06 -3.56
C LYS A 54 13.04 -17.87 -2.61
N GLU A 55 14.12 -17.15 -2.35
CA GLU A 55 14.12 -15.95 -1.52
C GLU A 55 13.41 -14.77 -2.20
N SER A 56 13.67 -14.54 -3.49
CA SER A 56 12.96 -13.53 -4.29
C SER A 56 11.45 -13.79 -4.32
N LEU A 57 11.05 -15.04 -4.60
CA LEU A 57 9.64 -15.43 -4.65
C LEU A 57 8.95 -15.31 -3.28
N ARG A 58 9.64 -15.70 -2.20
CA ARG A 58 9.13 -15.56 -0.83
C ARG A 58 8.96 -14.08 -0.46
N ASN A 59 9.91 -13.23 -0.81
CA ASN A 59 9.85 -11.81 -0.50
C ASN A 59 8.69 -11.14 -1.24
N TYR A 60 8.45 -11.49 -2.50
CA TYR A 60 7.30 -11.02 -3.26
C TYR A 60 5.96 -11.50 -2.68
N GLN A 61 5.86 -12.80 -2.33
CA GLN A 61 4.65 -13.37 -1.74
C GLN A 61 4.33 -12.77 -0.37
N LEU A 62 5.35 -12.42 0.43
CA LEU A 62 5.18 -11.68 1.68
C LEU A 62 4.69 -10.24 1.44
N THR A 63 5.15 -9.59 0.37
CA THR A 63 4.69 -8.26 -0.02
C THR A 63 3.19 -8.30 -0.37
N ILE A 64 2.76 -9.24 -1.21
CA ILE A 64 1.34 -9.38 -1.60
C ILE A 64 0.44 -9.82 -0.44
N ALA A 65 0.88 -10.78 0.37
CA ALA A 65 0.08 -11.26 1.51
C ALA A 65 -0.14 -10.15 2.56
N LYS A 66 0.87 -9.28 2.77
CA LYS A 66 0.71 -8.07 3.58
C LYS A 66 -0.35 -7.12 3.00
N TRP A 67 -0.39 -6.91 1.69
CA TRP A 67 -1.38 -6.03 1.06
C TRP A 67 -2.81 -6.59 1.15
N ARG A 68 -2.98 -7.91 1.05
CA ARG A 68 -4.29 -8.58 1.19
C ARG A 68 -4.88 -8.53 2.60
N ILE A 69 -4.07 -8.75 3.63
CA ILE A 69 -4.55 -8.65 5.02
C ILE A 69 -4.99 -7.21 5.33
N LYS A 70 -4.23 -6.23 4.84
CA LYS A 70 -4.52 -4.80 5.05
C LYS A 70 -5.73 -4.27 4.29
N LEU A 71 -6.15 -4.94 3.21
CA LEU A 71 -7.37 -4.60 2.47
C LEU A 71 -8.60 -5.27 3.07
N ASN A 72 -8.48 -6.51 3.57
CA ASN A 72 -9.58 -7.21 4.22
C ASN A 72 -9.96 -6.60 5.58
N ASP A 73 -9.01 -6.08 6.36
CA ASP A 73 -9.32 -5.32 7.59
C ASP A 73 -10.09 -4.00 7.32
N LYS A 74 -10.18 -3.58 6.06
CA LYS A 74 -10.83 -2.34 5.66
C LYS A 74 -12.10 -2.49 4.83
N ALA A 75 -12.44 -3.73 4.46
CA ALA A 75 -13.67 -4.07 3.75
C ALA A 75 -14.95 -3.93 4.62
N ASP A 76 -14.82 -3.86 5.96
CA ASP A 76 -15.97 -3.93 6.89
C ASP A 76 -16.43 -2.58 7.50
N ALA A 77 -16.06 -1.40 6.97
CA ALA A 77 -16.66 -0.14 7.46
C ALA A 77 -17.17 0.78 6.35
N ALA A 78 -18.45 1.14 6.48
CA ALA A 78 -19.29 1.74 5.45
C ALA A 78 -18.80 3.13 4.96
N GLY A 79 -18.72 3.28 3.63
CA GLY A 79 -18.85 4.56 2.92
C GLY A 79 -17.58 5.38 2.66
N VAL A 80 -16.73 5.62 3.66
CA VAL A 80 -15.55 6.52 3.52
C VAL A 80 -14.22 5.74 3.50
N LYS A 81 -14.19 4.49 4.00
CA LYS A 81 -12.99 3.65 3.96
C LYS A 81 -12.57 3.23 2.54
N SER A 82 -13.50 3.12 1.60
CA SER A 82 -13.23 2.67 0.23
C SER A 82 -12.26 3.59 -0.53
N LEU A 83 -12.36 4.92 -0.37
CA LEU A 83 -11.54 5.86 -1.14
C LEU A 83 -10.06 5.89 -0.73
N ARG A 84 -9.77 5.79 0.58
CA ARG A 84 -8.38 5.70 1.06
C ARG A 84 -7.73 4.37 0.63
N ASP A 85 -8.53 3.34 0.45
CA ASP A 85 -8.06 2.02 0.00
C ASP A 85 -7.87 1.97 -1.52
N GLU A 86 -8.70 2.66 -2.27
CA GLU A 86 -8.49 2.90 -3.69
C GLU A 86 -7.19 3.69 -3.94
N ILE A 87 -6.89 4.72 -3.14
CA ILE A 87 -5.61 5.43 -3.22
C ILE A 87 -4.44 4.48 -2.90
N ALA A 88 -4.59 3.60 -1.90
CA ALA A 88 -3.56 2.62 -1.55
C ALA A 88 -3.32 1.62 -2.70
N ILE A 89 -4.38 1.11 -3.32
CA ILE A 89 -4.30 0.21 -4.46
C ILE A 89 -3.62 0.90 -5.65
N LEU A 90 -4.00 2.14 -5.95
CA LEU A 90 -3.39 2.90 -7.06
C LEU A 90 -1.89 3.12 -6.83
N ARG A 91 -1.46 3.37 -5.59
CA ARG A 91 -0.05 3.49 -5.23
C ARG A 91 0.71 2.16 -5.34
N ILE A 92 0.10 1.03 -4.97
CA ILE A 92 0.69 -0.32 -5.18
C ILE A 92 0.82 -0.62 -6.67
N CYS A 93 -0.18 -0.28 -7.47
CA CYS A 93 -0.15 -0.47 -8.92
C CYS A 93 0.95 0.36 -9.58
N LEU A 94 1.16 1.59 -9.11
CA LEU A 94 2.26 2.44 -9.54
C LEU A 94 3.62 1.84 -9.13
N GLU A 95 3.75 1.37 -7.90
CA GLU A 95 4.96 0.72 -7.38
C GLU A 95 5.33 -0.53 -8.19
N GLU A 96 4.36 -1.42 -8.45
CA GLU A 96 4.56 -2.60 -9.30
C GLU A 96 4.94 -2.23 -10.74
N ARG A 97 4.44 -1.11 -11.26
CA ARG A 97 4.81 -0.62 -12.59
C ARG A 97 6.26 -0.12 -12.62
N LEU A 98 6.66 0.61 -11.58
CA LEU A 98 8.03 1.11 -11.43
C LEU A 98 9.02 -0.03 -11.23
N ASN A 99 8.67 -1.03 -10.40
CA ASN A 99 9.51 -2.22 -10.15
C ASN A 99 9.74 -3.08 -11.40
N ARG A 100 8.92 -2.94 -12.44
CA ARG A 100 9.10 -3.61 -13.74
C ARG A 100 10.05 -2.88 -14.69
N CYS A 101 10.44 -1.66 -14.35
CA CYS A 101 11.42 -0.92 -15.13
C CYS A 101 12.81 -1.35 -14.66
N GLU A 102 13.40 -2.32 -15.34
CA GLU A 102 14.73 -2.84 -15.00
C GLU A 102 15.85 -1.96 -15.59
N THR A 103 15.55 -1.21 -16.66
CA THR A 103 16.48 -0.34 -17.36
C THR A 103 15.95 1.09 -17.54
N GLU A 104 16.84 2.04 -17.85
CA GLU A 104 16.47 3.43 -18.14
C GLU A 104 15.54 3.55 -19.36
N MET A 105 15.74 2.69 -20.36
CA MET A 105 14.89 2.64 -21.54
C MET A 105 13.47 2.20 -21.17
N ASP A 106 13.32 1.23 -20.27
CA ASP A 106 12.00 0.80 -19.77
C ASP A 106 11.27 1.95 -19.08
N LEU A 107 12.00 2.73 -18.28
CA LEU A 107 11.43 3.90 -17.60
C LEU A 107 10.95 4.95 -18.59
N ILE A 108 11.73 5.23 -19.65
CA ILE A 108 11.34 6.17 -20.71
C ILE A 108 10.09 5.67 -21.45
N LEU A 109 10.05 4.38 -21.80
CA LEU A 109 8.91 3.78 -22.49
C LEU A 109 7.64 3.76 -21.62
N GLN A 110 7.77 3.57 -20.30
CA GLN A 110 6.65 3.54 -19.36
C GLN A 110 6.30 4.91 -18.79
N SER A 111 7.09 5.96 -19.06
CA SER A 111 6.96 7.29 -18.47
C SER A 111 5.56 7.90 -18.60
N GLN A 112 4.91 7.71 -19.75
CA GLN A 112 3.57 8.22 -20.00
C GLN A 112 2.52 7.53 -19.11
N ALA A 113 2.60 6.20 -18.97
CA ALA A 113 1.68 5.43 -18.15
C ALA A 113 1.89 5.70 -16.65
N ILE A 114 3.15 5.84 -16.23
CA ILE A 114 3.54 6.22 -14.87
C ILE A 114 2.98 7.61 -14.54
N SER A 115 3.19 8.59 -15.42
CA SER A 115 2.68 9.95 -15.26
C SER A 115 1.16 9.99 -15.16
N TYR A 116 0.48 9.21 -15.99
CA TYR A 116 -0.97 9.06 -15.93
C TYR A 116 -1.47 8.47 -14.59
N MET A 117 -0.80 7.44 -14.07
CA MET A 117 -1.13 6.87 -12.75
C MET A 117 -0.92 7.88 -11.61
N VAL A 118 0.16 8.65 -11.66
CA VAL A 118 0.44 9.72 -10.69
C VAL A 118 -0.66 10.79 -10.73
N MET A 119 -1.06 11.25 -11.91
CA MET A 119 -2.14 12.22 -12.06
C MET A 119 -3.49 11.68 -11.56
N ASN A 120 -3.77 10.39 -11.77
CA ASN A 120 -4.99 9.78 -11.25
C ASN A 120 -4.98 9.68 -9.72
N ILE A 121 -3.83 9.32 -9.11
CA ILE A 121 -3.67 9.32 -7.65
C ILE A 121 -3.92 10.72 -7.10
N GLU A 122 -3.32 11.75 -7.69
CA GLU A 122 -3.51 13.15 -7.30
C GLU A 122 -4.99 13.55 -7.36
N ARG A 123 -5.67 13.21 -8.47
CA ARG A 123 -7.09 13.53 -8.65
C ARG A 123 -7.96 12.87 -7.59
N VAL A 124 -7.75 11.59 -7.30
CA VAL A 124 -8.52 10.87 -6.29
C VAL A 124 -8.28 11.45 -4.89
N VAL A 125 -7.03 11.76 -4.55
CA VAL A 125 -6.67 12.42 -3.28
C VAL A 125 -7.32 13.80 -3.16
N SER A 126 -7.28 14.61 -4.22
CA SER A 126 -7.93 15.94 -4.24
C SER A 126 -9.44 15.83 -4.05
N SER A 127 -10.09 14.87 -4.71
CA SER A 127 -11.51 14.59 -4.51
C SER A 127 -11.83 14.15 -3.08
N CYS A 128 -10.97 13.33 -2.47
CA CYS A 128 -11.13 12.95 -1.06
C CYS A 128 -11.08 14.17 -0.14
N HIS A 129 -10.11 15.06 -0.32
CA HIS A 129 -10.02 16.27 0.50
C HIS A 129 -11.20 17.22 0.32
N LYS A 130 -11.72 17.34 -0.91
CA LYS A 130 -12.93 18.12 -1.16
C LYS A 130 -14.16 17.49 -0.48
N LEU A 131 -14.29 16.17 -0.55
CA LEU A 131 -15.36 15.44 0.13
C LEU A 131 -15.24 15.59 1.65
N GLU A 132 -14.06 15.41 2.23
CA GLU A 132 -13.78 15.65 3.64
C GLU A 132 -14.10 17.10 4.04
N GLY A 133 -13.73 18.09 3.23
CA GLY A 133 -14.08 19.50 3.48
C GLY A 133 -15.58 19.77 3.41
N SER A 134 -16.29 19.18 2.44
CA SER A 134 -17.75 19.31 2.30
C SER A 134 -18.53 18.54 3.37
N MET A 135 -17.99 17.42 3.85
CA MET A 135 -18.54 16.63 4.95
C MET A 135 -18.19 17.24 6.31
N GLY A 136 -17.09 17.99 6.44
CA GLY A 136 -16.82 18.82 7.62
C GLY A 136 -17.84 19.95 7.82
N HIS A 137 -18.67 20.23 6.81
CA HIS A 137 -19.85 21.08 6.92
C HIS A 137 -21.16 20.32 7.20
N LEU A 138 -21.14 18.98 7.26
CA LEU A 138 -22.24 18.20 7.85
C LEU A 138 -22.13 18.30 9.37
N LEU A 139 -22.64 19.43 9.88
CA LEU A 139 -22.85 19.80 11.27
C LEU A 139 -21.75 19.36 12.24
N ASP A 140 -20.76 20.22 12.44
CA ASP A 140 -19.89 20.06 13.60
C ASP A 140 -20.73 20.08 14.90
N LYS A 141 -20.18 19.54 15.99
CA LYS A 141 -20.87 19.45 17.28
C LYS A 141 -21.48 20.79 17.72
N GLN A 142 -20.81 21.90 17.37
CA GLN A 142 -21.27 23.24 17.68
C GLN A 142 -22.50 23.63 16.85
N ALA A 143 -22.54 23.29 15.57
CA ALA A 143 -23.67 23.52 14.68
C ALA A 143 -24.89 22.66 15.06
N VAL A 144 -24.69 21.40 15.49
CA VAL A 144 -25.79 20.58 16.04
C VAL A 144 -26.33 21.17 17.34
N LEU A 145 -25.45 21.63 18.24
CA LEU A 145 -25.87 22.27 19.50
C LEU A 145 -26.60 23.60 19.25
N GLN A 146 -26.11 24.41 18.31
CA GLN A 146 -26.79 25.64 17.90
C GLN A 146 -28.16 25.33 17.29
N PHE A 147 -28.27 24.31 16.45
CA PHE A 147 -29.55 23.85 15.93
C PHE A 147 -30.51 23.41 17.04
N ALA A 148 -30.03 22.62 18.01
CA ALA A 148 -30.82 22.20 19.17
C ALA A 148 -31.34 23.39 19.99
N GLN A 149 -30.50 24.40 20.22
CA GLN A 149 -30.91 25.63 20.92
C GLN A 149 -31.99 26.41 20.16
N VAL A 150 -31.89 26.48 18.82
CA VAL A 150 -32.92 27.12 17.99
C VAL A 150 -34.24 26.35 18.09
N VAL A 151 -34.21 25.01 18.07
CA VAL A 151 -35.40 24.17 18.24
C VAL A 151 -36.04 24.39 19.61
N ILE A 152 -35.25 24.37 20.70
CA ILE A 152 -35.74 24.65 22.06
C ILE A 152 -36.39 26.04 22.11
N GLY A 153 -35.74 27.05 21.54
CA GLY A 153 -36.27 28.42 21.50
C GLY A 153 -37.58 28.56 20.71
N ILE A 154 -37.85 27.71 19.72
CA ILE A 154 -39.14 27.66 19.03
C ILE A 154 -40.20 27.00 19.93
N ILE A 155 -39.85 25.91 20.60
CA ILE A 155 -40.76 25.17 21.50
C ILE A 155 -41.18 26.06 22.69
N THR A 156 -40.24 26.76 23.32
CA THR A 156 -40.50 27.70 24.43
C THR A 156 -41.44 28.85 24.03
N LYS A 157 -41.49 29.22 22.74
CA LYS A 157 -42.41 30.26 22.25
C LYS A 157 -43.86 29.75 22.09
N VAL A 158 -44.05 28.44 21.94
CA VAL A 158 -45.35 27.83 21.67
C VAL A 158 -45.96 27.22 22.93
N LEU A 159 -45.13 26.67 23.81
CA LEU A 159 -45.54 26.09 25.08
C LEU A 159 -45.44 27.13 26.21
N SER A 160 -46.36 27.05 27.18
CA SER A 160 -46.37 27.92 28.36
C SER A 160 -46.00 27.20 29.66
N ASP A 161 -45.93 25.87 29.61
CA ASP A 161 -45.62 25.01 30.75
C ASP A 161 -44.09 24.83 30.85
N GLU A 162 -43.49 25.47 31.86
CA GLU A 162 -42.04 25.43 32.09
C GLU A 162 -41.52 24.02 32.35
N ASP A 163 -42.30 23.17 33.02
CA ASP A 163 -41.86 21.81 33.36
C ASP A 163 -41.77 20.94 32.11
N GLN A 164 -42.73 21.08 31.18
CA GLN A 164 -42.69 20.38 29.90
C GLN A 164 -41.59 20.89 28.98
N ILE A 165 -41.32 22.20 28.99
CA ILE A 165 -40.24 22.79 28.20
C ILE A 165 -38.88 22.27 28.66
N ASN A 166 -38.65 22.22 29.98
CA ASN A 166 -37.41 21.69 30.54
C ASN A 166 -37.21 20.21 30.20
N LEU A 167 -38.27 19.40 30.31
CA LEU A 167 -38.24 17.98 29.95
C LEU A 167 -37.83 17.77 28.48
N ILE A 168 -38.46 18.51 27.56
CA ILE A 168 -38.17 18.40 26.12
C ILE A 168 -36.76 18.91 25.79
N ALA A 169 -36.33 20.00 26.42
CA ALA A 169 -34.99 20.54 26.23
C ALA A 169 -33.91 19.54 26.68
N ASP A 170 -34.10 18.90 27.83
CA ASP A 170 -33.20 17.87 28.34
C ASP A 170 -33.15 16.65 27.41
N GLU A 171 -34.29 16.13 26.93
CA GLU A 171 -34.32 15.01 25.97
C GLU A 171 -33.60 15.35 24.65
N ILE A 172 -33.80 16.56 24.12
CA ILE A 172 -33.14 17.02 22.89
C ILE A 172 -31.62 17.09 23.10
N LEU A 173 -31.17 17.73 24.17
CA LEU A 173 -29.74 17.87 24.46
C LEU A 173 -29.08 16.52 24.75
N GLN A 174 -29.76 15.61 25.44
CA GLN A 174 -29.26 14.28 25.73
C GLN A 174 -29.16 13.42 24.45
N THR A 175 -30.14 13.53 23.55
CA THR A 175 -30.11 12.86 22.24
C THR A 175 -28.97 13.37 21.36
N VAL A 176 -28.79 14.69 21.30
CA VAL A 176 -27.68 15.34 20.57
C VAL A 176 -26.33 14.95 21.16
N GLY A 177 -26.22 14.89 22.50
CA GLY A 177 -25.02 14.45 23.20
C GLY A 177 -24.59 13.03 22.82
N ARG A 178 -25.56 12.10 22.73
CA ARG A 178 -25.31 10.70 22.31
C ARG A 178 -24.90 10.58 20.85
N ILE A 179 -25.46 11.38 19.95
CA ILE A 179 -25.10 11.37 18.52
C ILE A 179 -23.68 11.92 18.32
N GLY A 180 -23.26 12.90 19.13
CA GLY A 180 -21.92 13.49 19.05
C GLY A 180 -20.77 12.64 19.61
N GLU A 181 -21.05 11.48 20.21
CA GLU A 181 -20.06 10.53 20.73
C GLU A 181 -19.86 9.29 19.82
N MET A 182 -20.67 9.13 18.77
CA MET A 182 -20.55 8.08 17.75
C MET A 182 -19.65 8.51 16.60
#